data_AF-A0A2D5TJV5-F1
#
_entry.id   AF-A0A2D5TJV5-F1
#
_cell.length_a   1.000
_cell.length_b   1.000
_cell.length_c   1.000
_cell.angle_alpha   90.00
_cell.angle_beta   90.00
_cell.angle_gamma   90.00
#
_symmetry.space_group_name_H-M   'P 1'
#
loop_
_entity.id
_entity.type
_entity.pdbx_description
1 polymer ?
#
loop_
_entity_poly.entity_id
_entity_poly.type
_entity_poly.pdbx_seq_one_letter_code
_entity_poly.pdbx_strand_id
1 'polypeptide(L)'
;MGGVNATFDVGLFVQAIEGLGLRFRWSRAVVCPCAVNVDETQQPDPTCSVCAGSDGWRYVNPYLRENRHTTDTWSEVMAIFSRIALDPKLNQTFGPWGFGDAAMTVAGEHRVGYRDLFVGLDQEMPWTEIVLREAGTNVVLVGKTGRTTTAQKYALRYEPIRVNYVVDSAHNEFFQGVDFDIREATQTEPAKLVWRAGMGPVAGLLYSVQYVCHPVWVVDDATFGIQHLQGPAKGSRGRVEVQQLPTTFKVRLDYLTPQRGA
;
A
#
# COMPACT_ATOMS: atom_id res chain seq x y z
N MET A 1 43.45 -21.76 17.63
CA MET A 1 42.14 -21.92 16.98
C MET A 1 41.88 -20.65 16.19
N GLY A 2 41.99 -20.70 14.86
CA GLY A 2 41.68 -19.55 14.01
C GLY A 2 40.16 -19.39 13.94
N GLY A 3 39.63 -18.32 14.52
CA GLY A 3 38.21 -18.00 14.41
C GLY A 3 37.85 -17.75 12.95
N VAL A 4 36.80 -18.41 12.47
CA VAL A 4 36.21 -18.10 11.17
C VAL A 4 35.54 -16.73 11.31
N ASN A 5 36.18 -15.70 10.78
CA ASN A 5 35.53 -14.40 10.58
C ASN A 5 34.59 -14.56 9.37
N ALA A 6 33.29 -14.70 9.62
CA ALA A 6 32.29 -14.54 8.58
C ALA A 6 32.20 -13.04 8.26
N THR A 7 32.79 -12.61 7.14
CA THR A 7 32.58 -11.27 6.58
C THR A 7 31.25 -11.23 5.84
N PHE A 8 30.39 -10.28 6.20
CA PHE A 8 29.16 -10.02 5.47
C PHE A 8 29.49 -9.43 4.09
N ASP A 9 29.00 -10.06 3.02
CA ASP A 9 29.15 -9.58 1.64
C ASP A 9 27.86 -8.89 1.20
N VAL A 10 27.91 -7.57 1.08
CA VAL A 10 26.78 -6.74 0.65
C VAL A 10 26.35 -7.08 -0.77
N GLY A 11 27.31 -7.34 -1.67
CA GLY A 11 27.03 -7.63 -3.08
C GLY A 11 26.28 -8.95 -3.24
N LEU A 12 26.70 -9.98 -2.51
CA LEU A 12 26.01 -11.28 -2.50
C LEU A 12 24.58 -11.15 -1.94
N PHE A 13 24.38 -10.32 -0.91
CA PHE A 13 23.04 -10.12 -0.34
C PHE A 13 22.12 -9.32 -1.28
N VAL A 14 22.63 -8.29 -1.95
CA VAL A 14 21.86 -7.56 -2.98
C VAL A 14 21.46 -8.50 -4.12
N GLN A 15 22.38 -9.34 -4.60
CA GLN A 15 22.05 -10.37 -5.60
C GLN A 15 20.97 -11.34 -5.11
N ALA A 16 20.97 -11.69 -3.81
CA ALA A 16 19.92 -12.52 -3.25
C ALA A 16 18.56 -11.79 -3.24
N ILE A 17 18.53 -10.50 -2.90
CA ILE A 17 17.31 -9.66 -3.00
C ILE A 17 16.83 -9.58 -4.45
N GLU A 18 17.71 -9.37 -5.42
CA GLU A 18 17.34 -9.28 -6.83
C GLU A 18 16.89 -10.63 -7.40
N GLY A 19 17.50 -11.73 -6.95
CA GLY A 19 17.22 -13.07 -7.46
C GLY A 19 16.01 -13.77 -6.81
N LEU A 20 15.69 -13.43 -5.55
CA LEU A 20 14.63 -14.09 -4.76
C LEU A 20 13.58 -13.11 -4.20
N GLY A 21 13.80 -11.81 -4.36
CA GLY A 21 12.87 -10.78 -3.92
C GLY A 21 11.65 -10.69 -4.81
N LEU A 22 10.63 -10.00 -4.29
CA LEU A 22 9.43 -9.63 -5.01
C LEU A 22 9.54 -8.15 -5.40
N ARG A 23 8.92 -7.78 -6.51
CA ARG A 23 8.85 -6.39 -6.96
C ARG A 23 7.73 -5.65 -6.23
N PHE A 24 8.04 -4.43 -5.82
CA PHE A 24 7.09 -3.52 -5.21
C PHE A 24 7.12 -2.15 -5.85
N ARG A 25 5.96 -1.51 -5.96
CA ARG A 25 5.87 -0.06 -6.13
C ARG A 25 6.13 0.58 -4.78
N TRP A 26 7.21 1.32 -4.63
CA TRP A 26 7.51 2.06 -3.40
C TRP A 26 7.11 3.54 -3.52
N SER A 27 6.36 4.00 -2.53
CA SER A 27 6.02 5.42 -2.34
C SER A 27 6.43 5.90 -0.97
N ARG A 28 6.98 7.12 -0.92
CA ARG A 28 7.36 7.76 0.34
C ARG A 28 6.17 8.43 1.00
N ALA A 29 6.00 8.20 2.30
CA ALA A 29 4.99 8.86 3.10
C ALA A 29 5.42 10.29 3.45
N VAL A 30 4.50 11.23 3.28
CA VAL A 30 4.64 12.63 3.67
C VAL A 30 3.43 12.99 4.51
N VAL A 31 3.67 13.53 5.71
CA VAL A 31 2.58 14.00 6.57
C VAL A 31 1.82 15.11 5.82
N CYS A 32 0.52 14.93 5.67
CA CYS A 32 -0.35 15.91 5.05
C CYS A 32 -0.47 17.13 5.98
N PRO A 33 -0.43 18.37 5.46
CA PRO A 33 -0.65 19.56 6.27
C PRO A 33 -2.00 19.56 7.01
N CYS A 34 -3.02 18.86 6.49
CA CYS A 34 -4.31 18.74 7.18
C CYS A 34 -4.27 17.85 8.44
N ALA A 35 -3.21 17.05 8.63
CA ALA A 35 -3.03 16.29 9.86
C ALA A 35 -2.73 17.19 11.07
N VAL A 36 -2.33 18.44 10.81
CA VAL A 36 -2.07 19.47 11.82
C VAL A 36 -3.33 20.29 12.09
N ASN A 37 -4.53 19.84 11.67
CA ASN A 37 -5.74 20.65 11.82
C ASN A 37 -5.91 21.11 13.28
N VAL A 38 -6.01 22.43 13.42
CA VAL A 38 -5.54 23.24 14.56
C VAL A 38 -6.60 23.34 15.67
N ASP A 39 -7.78 22.76 15.44
CA ASP A 39 -8.99 23.00 16.23
C ASP A 39 -9.45 21.71 16.97
N GLU A 40 -8.62 21.18 17.87
CA GLU A 40 -8.96 20.24 18.97
C GLU A 40 -8.98 18.72 18.69
N THR A 41 -9.21 18.22 17.47
CA THR A 41 -9.46 16.76 17.26
C THR A 41 -8.23 15.88 17.02
N GLN A 42 -7.07 16.45 16.67
CA GLN A 42 -5.87 15.71 16.19
C GLN A 42 -6.16 14.71 15.05
N GLN A 43 -7.28 14.85 14.34
CA GLN A 43 -7.64 14.01 13.21
C GLN A 43 -7.42 14.76 11.89
N PRO A 44 -6.91 14.07 10.86
CA PRO A 44 -6.86 14.62 9.50
C PRO A 44 -8.25 15.02 9.01
N ASP A 45 -8.33 16.14 8.29
CA ASP A 45 -9.58 16.55 7.63
C ASP A 45 -10.04 15.48 6.61
N PRO A 46 -11.22 14.85 6.80
CA PRO A 46 -11.73 13.79 5.94
C PRO A 46 -12.12 14.30 4.54
N THR A 47 -12.20 15.62 4.34
CA THR A 47 -12.49 16.26 3.06
C THR A 47 -11.24 16.80 2.37
N CYS A 48 -10.07 16.66 2.99
CA CYS A 48 -8.83 17.23 2.47
C CYS A 48 -8.49 16.65 1.09
N SER A 49 -8.39 17.53 0.09
CA SER A 49 -8.06 17.15 -1.29
C SER A 49 -6.63 16.60 -1.44
N VAL A 50 -5.73 16.95 -0.52
CA VAL A 50 -4.30 16.59 -0.58
C VAL A 50 -4.06 15.13 -0.17
N CYS A 51 -4.59 14.71 0.97
CA CYS A 51 -4.54 13.31 1.42
C CYS A 51 -5.76 12.51 0.95
N ALA A 52 -6.68 13.14 0.21
CA ALA A 52 -7.95 12.57 -0.22
C ALA A 52 -8.84 12.06 0.95
N GLY A 53 -8.72 12.70 2.11
CA GLY A 53 -9.39 12.29 3.35
C GLY A 53 -8.87 10.97 3.93
N SER A 54 -7.61 10.62 3.64
CA SER A 54 -6.90 9.51 4.30
C SER A 54 -6.53 9.84 5.75
N ASP A 55 -5.77 8.95 6.38
CA ASP A 55 -5.24 9.05 7.73
C ASP A 55 -4.11 10.09 7.88
N GLY A 56 -4.14 11.15 7.05
CA GLY A 56 -3.23 12.28 7.16
C GLY A 56 -1.91 12.07 6.44
N TRP A 57 -1.81 11.07 5.56
CA TRP A 57 -0.62 10.82 4.77
C TRP A 57 -0.89 11.08 3.29
N ARG A 58 0.08 11.74 2.66
CA ARG A 58 0.19 11.83 1.21
C ARG A 58 1.42 11.06 0.79
N TYR A 59 1.29 10.36 -0.32
CA TYR A 59 2.35 9.49 -0.81
C TYR A 59 2.88 9.99 -2.15
N VAL A 60 4.20 9.99 -2.25
CA VAL A 60 4.94 10.61 -3.35
C VAL A 60 5.99 9.64 -3.88
N ASN A 61 6.36 9.83 -5.14
CA ASN A 61 7.50 9.11 -5.67
C ASN A 61 8.78 9.53 -4.89
N PRO A 62 9.61 8.60 -4.40
CA PRO A 62 10.79 8.93 -3.59
C PRO A 62 11.90 9.64 -4.35
N TYR A 63 11.92 9.55 -5.70
CA TYR A 63 12.97 10.10 -6.57
C TYR A 63 12.47 11.19 -7.51
N LEU A 64 11.15 11.30 -7.74
CA LEU A 64 10.54 12.28 -8.62
C LEU A 64 9.76 13.33 -7.82
N ARG A 65 9.67 14.56 -8.32
CA ARG A 65 8.81 15.63 -7.75
C ARG A 65 7.33 15.44 -8.10
N GLU A 66 6.88 14.20 -8.12
CA GLU A 66 5.52 13.84 -8.47
C GLU A 66 4.83 13.22 -7.24
N ASN A 67 3.66 13.74 -6.94
CA ASN A 67 2.76 13.05 -6.02
C ASN A 67 2.21 11.86 -6.74
N ARG A 68 2.08 10.69 -6.10
CA ARG A 68 0.94 9.81 -6.35
C ARG A 68 0.96 8.56 -5.50
N HIS A 69 -0.26 8.06 -5.34
CA HIS A 69 -0.57 6.66 -5.06
C HIS A 69 -1.45 6.00 -6.12
N THR A 70 -1.94 6.78 -7.07
CA THR A 70 -2.97 6.33 -8.01
C THR A 70 -2.48 6.33 -9.44
N THR A 71 -1.17 6.38 -9.70
CA THR A 71 -0.67 6.36 -11.08
C THR A 71 0.55 5.54 -11.30
N ASP A 72 0.72 5.21 -12.58
CA ASP A 72 1.78 4.34 -13.06
C ASP A 72 3.19 4.97 -13.05
N THR A 73 3.34 6.22 -12.56
CA THR A 73 4.67 6.77 -12.24
C THR A 73 5.05 6.42 -10.79
N TRP A 74 5.83 5.36 -10.61
CA TRP A 74 6.29 4.87 -9.30
C TRP A 74 7.75 4.41 -9.38
N SER A 75 8.35 4.19 -8.21
CA SER A 75 9.70 3.63 -8.11
C SER A 75 9.59 2.15 -7.82
N GLU A 76 10.14 1.32 -8.71
CA GLU A 76 10.26 -0.12 -8.44
C GLU A 76 11.36 -0.36 -7.42
N VAL A 77 11.10 -1.24 -6.46
CA VAL A 77 12.11 -1.78 -5.56
C VAL A 77 11.92 -3.28 -5.40
N MET A 78 13.04 -3.98 -5.21
CA MET A 78 13.04 -5.39 -4.83
C MET A 78 13.09 -5.52 -3.31
N ALA A 79 12.25 -6.39 -2.75
CA ALA A 79 12.26 -6.69 -1.32
C ALA A 79 12.06 -8.18 -1.04
N ILE A 80 12.66 -8.67 0.04
CA ILE A 80 12.43 -10.03 0.55
C ILE A 80 11.64 -9.94 1.86
N PHE A 81 10.66 -10.83 2.03
CA PHE A 81 10.07 -11.08 3.35
C PHE A 81 10.90 -12.13 4.11
N SER A 82 11.58 -11.70 5.17
CA SER A 82 12.41 -12.56 6.02
C SER A 82 11.60 -13.29 7.09
N ARG A 83 10.42 -12.76 7.44
CA ARG A 83 9.46 -13.38 8.37
C ARG A 83 8.05 -12.92 8.05
N ILE A 84 7.10 -13.84 8.17
CA ILE A 84 5.67 -13.53 8.27
C ILE A 84 5.20 -14.16 9.57
N ALA A 85 4.83 -13.35 10.55
CA ALA A 85 4.11 -13.83 11.72
C ALA A 85 2.61 -13.73 11.44
N LEU A 86 1.83 -14.70 11.91
CA LEU A 86 0.38 -14.55 12.04
C LEU A 86 0.11 -14.14 13.49
N ASP A 87 -0.83 -13.21 13.72
CA ASP A 87 -1.22 -12.86 15.08
C ASP A 87 -1.78 -14.11 15.78
N PRO A 88 -1.19 -14.56 16.90
CA PRO A 88 -1.66 -15.74 17.63
C PRO A 88 -3.10 -15.61 18.15
N LYS A 89 -3.67 -14.40 18.17
CA LYS A 89 -5.07 -14.13 18.56
C LYS A 89 -6.04 -14.04 17.38
N LEU A 90 -5.63 -14.44 16.17
CA LEU A 90 -6.49 -14.42 14.98
C LEU A 90 -7.87 -15.06 15.21
N ASN A 91 -7.91 -16.12 16.04
CA ASN A 91 -9.11 -16.89 16.40
C ASN A 91 -9.96 -16.26 17.52
N GLN A 92 -9.49 -15.19 18.17
CA GLN A 92 -10.16 -14.54 19.30
C GLN A 92 -10.84 -13.22 18.90
N THR A 93 -10.58 -12.69 17.71
CA THR A 93 -11.24 -11.50 17.17
C THR A 93 -12.44 -11.91 16.31
N PHE A 94 -13.66 -11.69 16.82
CA PHE A 94 -14.88 -11.75 16.00
C PHE A 94 -14.97 -10.50 15.11
N GLY A 95 -14.91 -10.72 13.80
CA GLY A 95 -14.82 -9.71 12.75
C GLY A 95 -14.06 -10.31 11.57
N PRO A 96 -14.05 -9.70 10.38
CA PRO A 96 -13.47 -10.36 9.22
C PRO A 96 -11.92 -10.48 9.23
N TRP A 97 -11.22 -10.16 10.33
CA TRP A 97 -9.80 -9.82 10.25
C TRP A 97 -8.92 -10.26 11.43
N GLY A 98 -7.76 -10.82 11.07
CA GLY A 98 -6.51 -10.76 11.81
C GLY A 98 -5.35 -10.88 10.82
N PHE A 99 -4.30 -10.11 11.01
CA PHE A 99 -3.04 -10.22 10.27
C PHE A 99 -1.90 -10.14 11.27
N GLY A 100 -0.79 -10.83 11.00
CA GLY A 100 0.43 -10.59 11.77
C GLY A 100 1.44 -9.77 10.97
N ASP A 101 2.52 -9.43 11.64
CA ASP A 101 3.55 -8.55 11.13
C ASP A 101 4.49 -9.29 10.17
N ALA A 102 4.97 -8.59 9.14
CA ALA A 102 6.02 -9.11 8.27
C ALA A 102 7.31 -8.31 8.45
N ALA A 103 8.45 -8.99 8.32
CA ALA A 103 9.75 -8.36 8.25
C ALA A 103 10.17 -8.27 6.79
N MET A 104 10.23 -7.06 6.25
CA MET A 104 10.58 -6.78 4.86
C MET A 104 11.99 -6.20 4.80
N THR A 105 12.87 -6.79 4.01
CA THR A 105 14.25 -6.33 3.81
C THR A 105 14.42 -5.79 2.41
N VAL A 106 14.93 -4.57 2.29
CA VAL A 106 15.28 -3.91 1.02
C VAL A 106 16.78 -3.61 0.97
N ALA A 107 17.28 -3.39 -0.25
CA ALA A 107 18.66 -2.94 -0.45
C ALA A 107 18.92 -1.61 0.29
N GLY A 108 20.16 -1.44 0.81
CA GLY A 108 20.53 -0.31 1.67
C GLY A 108 20.48 1.06 0.99
N GLU A 109 20.45 1.10 -0.34
CA GLU A 109 20.28 2.32 -1.14
C GLU A 109 18.87 2.90 -1.06
N HIS A 110 17.87 2.07 -0.77
CA HIS A 110 16.49 2.51 -0.60
C HIS A 110 16.28 2.99 0.83
N ARG A 111 16.27 4.32 0.99
CA ARG A 111 16.00 4.99 2.27
C ARG A 111 14.51 4.98 2.60
N VAL A 112 14.05 3.83 3.06
CA VAL A 112 12.65 3.60 3.46
C VAL A 112 12.39 4.27 4.82
N GLY A 113 11.30 5.03 4.87
CA GLY A 113 10.85 5.75 6.06
C GLY A 113 9.65 5.09 6.74
N TYR A 114 9.33 5.59 7.94
CA TYR A 114 8.09 5.23 8.63
C TYR A 114 6.87 5.60 7.76
N ARG A 115 5.86 4.72 7.75
CA ARG A 115 4.64 4.79 6.92
C ARG A 115 4.83 4.71 5.42
N ASP A 116 6.06 4.59 4.89
CA ASP A 116 6.26 4.33 3.46
C ASP A 116 5.45 3.11 3.01
N LEU A 117 4.99 3.16 1.77
CA LEU A 117 4.02 2.22 1.24
C LEU A 117 4.60 1.44 0.06
N PHE A 118 4.31 0.14 0.05
CA PHE A 118 4.79 -0.85 -0.90
C PHE A 118 3.61 -1.60 -1.50
N VAL A 119 3.34 -1.42 -2.79
CA VAL A 119 2.31 -2.19 -3.51
C VAL A 119 2.99 -3.38 -4.19
N GLY A 120 2.63 -4.62 -3.81
CA GLY A 120 3.27 -5.82 -4.35
C GLY A 120 2.87 -6.07 -5.80
N LEU A 121 3.83 -6.10 -6.72
CA LEU A 121 3.57 -6.25 -8.16
C LEU A 121 3.47 -7.71 -8.60
N ASP A 122 4.22 -8.59 -7.93
CA ASP A 122 4.21 -10.03 -8.18
C ASP A 122 3.23 -10.78 -7.27
N GLN A 123 2.41 -10.04 -6.51
CA GLN A 123 1.47 -10.57 -5.55
C GLN A 123 0.05 -10.13 -5.91
N GLU A 124 -0.90 -11.04 -5.71
CA GLU A 124 -2.32 -10.77 -5.84
C GLU A 124 -3.04 -11.20 -4.55
N MET A 125 -4.04 -10.42 -4.15
CA MET A 125 -4.95 -10.79 -3.07
C MET A 125 -6.41 -10.57 -3.48
N PRO A 126 -7.33 -11.47 -3.08
CA PRO A 126 -8.75 -11.21 -3.20
C PRO A 126 -9.16 -10.15 -2.16
N TRP A 127 -10.00 -9.22 -2.58
CA TRP A 127 -10.59 -8.19 -1.74
C TRP A 127 -12.11 -8.18 -1.92
N THR A 128 -12.82 -7.78 -0.88
CA THR A 128 -14.26 -7.58 -0.94
C THR A 128 -14.63 -6.34 -0.15
N GLU A 129 -15.47 -5.51 -0.73
CA GLU A 129 -15.99 -4.32 -0.06
C GLU A 129 -17.36 -3.92 -0.59
N ILE A 130 -18.02 -3.06 0.18
CA ILE A 130 -19.31 -2.46 -0.17
C ILE A 130 -19.05 -1.06 -0.69
N VAL A 131 -19.65 -0.75 -1.83
CA VAL A 131 -19.50 0.51 -2.55
C VAL A 131 -20.87 1.09 -2.84
N LEU A 132 -20.99 2.41 -2.77
CA LEU A 132 -22.19 3.15 -3.17
C LEU A 132 -22.18 3.40 -4.68
N ARG A 133 -23.31 3.25 -5.37
CA ARG A 133 -23.45 3.74 -6.75
C ARG A 133 -23.68 5.25 -6.76
N GLU A 134 -22.71 6.00 -7.26
CA GLU A 134 -22.84 7.45 -7.42
C GLU A 134 -23.71 7.85 -8.61
N ALA A 135 -24.55 8.87 -8.43
CA ALA A 135 -25.36 9.45 -9.50
C ALA A 135 -24.50 10.29 -10.45
N GLY A 136 -24.80 10.25 -11.75
CA GLY A 136 -24.15 11.12 -12.74
C GLY A 136 -22.73 10.74 -13.16
N THR A 137 -22.20 9.61 -12.69
CA THR A 137 -20.95 9.02 -13.17
C THR A 137 -21.11 7.52 -13.38
N ASN A 138 -20.42 6.98 -14.39
CA ASN A 138 -20.27 5.53 -14.57
C ASN A 138 -18.91 5.02 -14.09
N VAL A 139 -18.02 5.91 -13.66
CA VAL A 139 -16.68 5.58 -13.22
C VAL A 139 -16.67 5.41 -11.71
N VAL A 140 -16.20 4.26 -11.25
CA VAL A 140 -15.92 4.00 -9.84
C VAL A 140 -14.52 4.54 -9.54
N LEU A 141 -14.41 5.44 -8.56
CA LEU A 141 -13.11 5.99 -8.16
C LEU A 141 -12.26 4.92 -7.45
N VAL A 142 -10.97 5.19 -7.30
CA VAL A 142 -10.01 4.30 -6.64
C VAL A 142 -9.12 5.11 -5.69
N GLY A 143 -8.70 4.51 -4.59
CA GLY A 143 -7.70 5.09 -3.68
C GLY A 143 -8.26 6.19 -2.78
N LYS A 144 -9.58 6.18 -2.52
CA LYS A 144 -10.21 7.05 -1.52
C LYS A 144 -10.50 6.24 -0.26
N THR A 145 -9.84 6.57 0.83
CA THR A 145 -9.93 5.89 2.13
C THR A 145 -10.86 6.65 3.09
N GLY A 146 -11.42 6.01 4.13
CA GLY A 146 -12.13 6.70 5.22
C GLY A 146 -13.67 6.53 5.24
N ARG A 147 -14.31 6.22 4.09
CA ARG A 147 -15.76 5.96 3.97
C ARG A 147 -16.69 7.03 4.61
N THR A 148 -16.19 8.23 4.90
CA THR A 148 -16.95 9.32 5.54
C THR A 148 -17.66 10.17 4.51
N THR A 149 -16.96 10.55 3.43
CA THR A 149 -17.52 11.35 2.33
C THR A 149 -18.19 10.48 1.27
N THR A 150 -19.11 11.05 0.49
CA THR A 150 -19.71 10.36 -0.67
C THR A 150 -18.64 9.85 -1.62
N ALA A 151 -17.66 10.69 -1.96
CA ALA A 151 -16.50 10.33 -2.80
C ALA A 151 -15.74 9.10 -2.30
N GLN A 152 -15.61 8.93 -0.99
CA GLN A 152 -14.99 7.74 -0.40
C GLN A 152 -15.95 6.56 -0.37
N LYS A 153 -17.27 6.74 -0.26
CA LYS A 153 -18.25 5.65 -0.24
C LYS A 153 -18.44 4.99 -1.60
N TYR A 154 -18.29 5.72 -2.70
CA TYR A 154 -18.41 5.14 -4.05
C TYR A 154 -17.06 4.73 -4.69
N ALA A 155 -15.94 4.88 -3.99
CA ALA A 155 -14.64 4.46 -4.49
C ALA A 155 -14.28 3.02 -4.09
N LEU A 156 -13.55 2.31 -4.94
CA LEU A 156 -12.77 1.16 -4.51
C LEU A 156 -11.58 1.63 -3.68
N ARG A 157 -11.18 0.81 -2.70
CA ARG A 157 -10.01 1.10 -1.88
C ARG A 157 -8.73 0.91 -2.68
N TYR A 158 -8.62 -0.21 -3.38
CA TYR A 158 -7.44 -0.61 -4.14
C TYR A 158 -7.73 -0.65 -5.63
N GLU A 159 -6.67 -0.48 -6.43
CA GLU A 159 -6.71 -0.65 -7.87
C GLU A 159 -7.10 -2.09 -8.23
N PRO A 160 -8.20 -2.31 -8.99
CA PRO A 160 -8.62 -3.64 -9.39
C PRO A 160 -7.75 -4.15 -10.55
N ILE A 161 -7.24 -5.36 -10.43
CA ILE A 161 -6.64 -6.14 -11.52
C ILE A 161 -7.76 -6.82 -12.32
N ARG A 162 -8.69 -7.46 -11.59
CA ARG A 162 -9.89 -8.10 -12.15
C ARG A 162 -11.02 -8.08 -11.15
N VAL A 163 -12.26 -8.03 -11.64
CA VAL A 163 -13.46 -8.08 -10.80
C VAL A 163 -14.12 -9.43 -11.03
N ASN A 164 -14.24 -10.20 -9.96
CA ASN A 164 -14.76 -11.57 -10.04
C ASN A 164 -16.27 -11.61 -9.88
N TYR A 165 -16.83 -10.74 -9.03
CA TYR A 165 -18.25 -10.78 -8.69
C TYR A 165 -18.76 -9.41 -8.23
N VAL A 166 -19.96 -9.04 -8.68
CA VAL A 166 -20.66 -7.84 -8.23
C VAL A 166 -22.13 -8.15 -8.01
N VAL A 167 -22.65 -7.76 -6.85
CA VAL A 167 -24.07 -7.95 -6.50
C VAL A 167 -24.60 -6.74 -5.74
N ASP A 168 -25.78 -6.25 -6.12
CA ASP A 168 -26.44 -5.16 -5.40
C ASP A 168 -27.33 -5.64 -4.24
N SER A 169 -27.86 -4.68 -3.47
CA SER A 169 -28.78 -4.97 -2.37
C SER A 169 -30.12 -5.58 -2.81
N ALA A 170 -30.44 -5.59 -4.11
CA ALA A 170 -31.63 -6.22 -4.68
C ALA A 170 -31.31 -7.60 -5.29
N HIS A 171 -30.11 -8.13 -5.06
CA HIS A 171 -29.61 -9.41 -5.57
C HIS A 171 -29.45 -9.46 -7.09
N ASN A 172 -29.32 -8.32 -7.77
CA ASN A 172 -28.91 -8.31 -9.17
C ASN A 172 -27.41 -8.57 -9.28
N GLU A 173 -27.04 -9.51 -10.14
CA GLU A 173 -25.64 -9.84 -10.44
C GLU A 173 -25.17 -9.08 -11.68
N PHE A 174 -23.92 -8.62 -11.66
CA PHE A 174 -23.33 -7.90 -12.79
C PHE A 174 -22.02 -8.57 -13.22
N PHE A 175 -21.78 -8.59 -14.54
CA PHE A 175 -20.68 -9.32 -15.16
C PHE A 175 -19.77 -8.41 -15.99
N GLN A 176 -18.46 -8.65 -15.89
CA GLN A 176 -17.47 -7.95 -16.71
C GLN A 176 -17.68 -8.28 -18.19
N GLY A 177 -17.58 -7.27 -19.06
CA GLY A 177 -17.83 -7.41 -20.50
C GLY A 177 -19.31 -7.37 -20.89
N VAL A 178 -20.23 -7.36 -19.92
CA VAL A 178 -21.68 -7.24 -20.12
C VAL A 178 -22.19 -5.94 -19.51
N ASP A 179 -21.96 -5.74 -18.21
CA ASP A 179 -22.50 -4.63 -17.43
C ASP A 179 -21.44 -3.58 -17.11
N PHE A 180 -20.19 -3.99 -16.99
CA PHE A 180 -19.07 -3.12 -16.72
C PHE A 180 -17.80 -3.61 -17.41
N ASP A 181 -16.82 -2.72 -17.54
CA ASP A 181 -15.47 -3.04 -17.98
C ASP A 181 -14.46 -2.48 -16.97
N ILE A 182 -13.24 -3.03 -16.99
CA ILE A 182 -12.11 -2.41 -16.31
C ILE A 182 -11.40 -1.53 -17.32
N ARG A 183 -11.34 -0.23 -17.05
CA ARG A 183 -10.46 0.67 -17.78
C ARG A 183 -9.06 0.52 -17.20
N GLU A 184 -8.13 0.14 -18.05
CA GLU A 184 -6.71 -0.02 -17.68
C GLU A 184 -6.11 1.26 -17.10
N ALA A 185 -5.09 1.08 -16.28
CA ALA A 185 -4.31 2.16 -15.73
C ALA A 185 -3.63 2.97 -16.84
N THR A 186 -3.41 4.25 -16.57
CA THR A 186 -2.62 5.15 -17.40
C THR A 186 -1.57 5.84 -16.53
N GLN A 187 -0.65 6.58 -17.16
CA GLN A 187 0.30 7.42 -16.44
C GLN A 187 -0.39 8.42 -15.50
N THR A 188 -1.65 8.78 -15.76
CA THR A 188 -2.36 9.80 -14.99
C THR A 188 -3.53 9.31 -14.15
N GLU A 189 -3.94 8.05 -14.32
CA GLU A 189 -5.07 7.48 -13.59
C GLU A 189 -4.87 5.98 -13.30
N PRO A 190 -5.37 5.48 -12.16
CA PRO A 190 -5.31 4.05 -11.88
C PRO A 190 -6.31 3.30 -12.76
N ALA A 191 -6.21 1.98 -12.82
CA ALA A 191 -7.25 1.13 -13.36
C ALA A 191 -8.55 1.32 -12.55
N LYS A 192 -9.70 1.30 -13.23
CA LYS A 192 -11.01 1.61 -12.62
C LYS A 192 -12.11 0.74 -13.21
N LEU A 193 -13.09 0.40 -12.37
CA LEU A 193 -14.35 -0.16 -12.85
C LEU A 193 -15.16 0.95 -13.53
N VAL A 194 -15.65 0.67 -14.74
CA VAL A 194 -16.52 1.56 -15.51
C VAL A 194 -17.79 0.82 -15.88
N TRP A 195 -18.92 1.29 -15.37
CA TRP A 195 -20.24 0.81 -15.74
C TRP A 195 -20.55 1.18 -17.19
N ARG A 196 -21.14 0.25 -17.94
CA ARG A 196 -21.67 0.55 -19.26
C ARG A 196 -22.91 1.43 -19.16
N ALA A 197 -23.22 2.15 -20.23
CA ALA A 197 -24.34 3.09 -20.24
C ALA A 197 -25.66 2.36 -19.92
N GLY A 198 -26.39 2.85 -18.91
CA GLY A 198 -27.65 2.24 -18.45
C GLY A 198 -27.48 0.95 -17.64
N MET A 199 -26.24 0.50 -17.40
CA MET A 199 -25.93 -0.71 -16.65
C MET A 199 -25.45 -0.41 -15.22
N GLY A 200 -25.39 -1.46 -14.41
CA GLY A 200 -24.97 -1.42 -13.02
C GLY A 200 -26.10 -1.16 -12.03
N PRO A 201 -25.78 -1.12 -10.73
CA PRO A 201 -26.75 -0.83 -9.68
C PRO A 201 -27.43 0.51 -9.90
N VAL A 202 -28.67 0.65 -9.41
CA VAL A 202 -29.38 1.93 -9.40
C VAL A 202 -28.59 2.93 -8.55
N ALA A 203 -28.52 4.19 -9.01
CA ALA A 203 -27.86 5.26 -8.26
C ALA A 203 -28.41 5.36 -6.83
N GLY A 204 -27.52 5.50 -5.85
CA GLY A 204 -27.84 5.50 -4.42
C GLY A 204 -27.90 4.11 -3.77
N LEU A 205 -27.88 3.02 -4.53
CA LEU A 205 -27.80 1.68 -3.96
C LEU A 205 -26.37 1.28 -3.60
N LEU A 206 -26.27 0.49 -2.53
CA LEU A 206 -25.03 -0.19 -2.17
C LEU A 206 -24.91 -1.48 -2.96
N TYR A 207 -23.69 -1.80 -3.36
CA TYR A 207 -23.35 -3.07 -3.98
C TYR A 207 -22.06 -3.62 -3.39
N SER A 208 -21.99 -4.94 -3.31
CA SER A 208 -20.78 -5.66 -2.91
C SER A 208 -19.98 -5.96 -4.17
N VAL A 209 -18.68 -5.74 -4.11
CA VAL A 209 -17.74 -6.07 -5.17
C VAL A 209 -16.63 -6.95 -4.62
N GLN A 210 -16.42 -8.09 -5.27
CA GLN A 210 -15.27 -8.94 -5.06
C GLN A 210 -14.32 -8.76 -6.23
N TYR A 211 -13.08 -8.38 -5.94
CA TYR A 211 -12.07 -8.13 -6.96
C TYR A 211 -10.69 -8.57 -6.47
N VAL A 212 -9.76 -8.72 -7.39
CA VAL A 212 -8.37 -9.02 -7.11
C VAL A 212 -7.56 -7.74 -7.25
N CYS A 213 -6.67 -7.51 -6.31
CA CYS A 213 -5.78 -6.36 -6.30
C CYS A 213 -4.38 -6.75 -5.82
N HIS A 214 -3.45 -5.83 -5.97
CA HIS A 214 -2.12 -5.94 -5.38
C HIS A 214 -2.18 -5.64 -3.87
N PRO A 215 -1.53 -6.46 -3.02
CA PRO A 215 -1.45 -6.18 -1.60
C PRO A 215 -0.64 -4.90 -1.37
N VAL A 216 -1.09 -4.10 -0.40
CA VAL A 216 -0.45 -2.85 -0.02
C VAL A 216 0.16 -3.06 1.35
N TRP A 217 1.46 -2.84 1.50
CA TRP A 217 2.19 -2.95 2.77
C TRP A 217 2.65 -1.57 3.22
N VAL A 218 2.56 -1.31 4.52
CA VAL A 218 2.94 -0.03 5.13
C VAL A 218 4.00 -0.30 6.19
N VAL A 219 5.05 0.51 6.20
CA VAL A 219 6.10 0.45 7.22
C VAL A 219 5.52 0.88 8.57
N ASP A 220 5.52 -0.06 9.51
CA ASP A 220 5.04 0.09 10.88
C ASP A 220 6.20 0.47 11.81
N ASP A 221 7.38 -0.09 11.57
CA ASP A 221 8.57 0.20 12.36
C ASP A 221 9.83 0.27 11.47
N ALA A 222 10.51 1.41 11.56
CA ALA A 222 11.78 1.70 10.91
C ALA A 222 12.95 1.78 11.90
N THR A 223 12.88 1.08 13.04
CA THR A 223 13.91 1.08 14.08
C THR A 223 15.29 0.63 13.57
N PHE A 224 15.34 -0.22 12.55
CA PHE A 224 16.61 -0.61 11.90
C PHE A 224 16.99 0.31 10.72
N GLY A 225 16.14 1.31 10.44
CA GLY A 225 16.27 2.33 9.42
C GLY A 225 17.61 3.01 9.53
N ILE A 226 18.54 2.59 8.67
CA ILE A 226 19.86 3.19 8.45
C ILE A 226 20.94 2.68 9.42
N GLN A 227 21.54 1.52 9.09
CA GLN A 227 22.83 1.11 9.64
C GLN A 227 23.97 1.73 8.80
N HIS A 228 24.40 2.95 9.14
CA HIS A 228 25.38 3.69 8.32
C HIS A 228 26.85 3.44 8.64
N LEU A 229 27.22 2.61 9.61
CA LEU A 229 28.60 2.57 10.08
C LEU A 229 29.04 1.17 10.49
N GLN A 230 29.58 0.39 9.55
CA GLN A 230 30.79 -0.37 9.89
C GLN A 230 31.98 0.56 9.68
N GLY A 231 32.75 0.77 10.73
CA GLY A 231 34.04 1.45 10.61
C GLY A 231 34.97 0.68 9.66
N PRO A 232 35.99 1.34 9.09
CA PRO A 232 36.92 0.73 8.15
C PRO A 232 37.41 -0.65 8.62
N ALA A 233 37.53 -1.60 7.69
CA ALA A 233 38.13 -2.91 7.97
C ALA A 233 39.46 -2.70 8.71
N LYS A 234 39.67 -3.45 9.80
CA LYS A 234 40.83 -3.30 10.70
C LYS A 234 42.13 -3.28 9.89
N GLY A 235 42.73 -2.10 9.71
CA GLY A 235 43.93 -1.89 8.87
C GLY A 235 43.80 -0.85 7.75
N SER A 236 42.59 -0.41 7.39
CA SER A 236 42.36 0.66 6.42
C SER A 236 42.42 2.04 7.08
N ARG A 237 43.64 2.58 7.21
CA ARG A 237 43.83 3.97 7.65
C ARG A 237 43.29 4.94 6.59
N GLY A 238 42.26 5.71 6.94
CA GLY A 238 41.96 6.98 6.28
C GLY A 238 40.88 6.98 5.18
N ARG A 239 40.20 5.87 4.89
CA ARG A 239 38.98 5.88 4.06
C ARG A 239 37.78 5.50 4.91
N VAL A 240 36.82 6.41 5.02
CA VAL A 240 35.46 6.10 5.47
C VAL A 240 34.78 5.41 4.29
N GLU A 241 34.81 4.08 4.25
CA GLU A 241 33.96 3.32 3.34
C GLU A 241 32.57 3.22 3.98
N VAL A 242 31.63 4.04 3.50
CA VAL A 242 30.23 3.94 3.93
C VAL A 242 29.63 2.71 3.26
N GLN A 243 29.53 1.61 4.00
CA GLN A 243 28.77 0.45 3.56
C GLN A 243 27.29 0.67 3.87
N GLN A 244 26.45 0.64 2.83
CA GLN A 244 24.99 0.69 2.98
C GLN A 244 24.49 -0.74 3.17
N LEU A 245 24.23 -1.11 4.42
CA LEU A 245 23.71 -2.44 4.72
C LEU A 245 22.22 -2.53 4.33
N PRO A 246 21.78 -3.69 3.82
CA PRO A 246 20.37 -3.98 3.64
C PRO A 246 19.61 -3.71 4.93
N THR A 247 18.44 -3.09 4.81
CA THR A 247 17.67 -2.66 5.97
C THR A 247 16.37 -3.44 6.06
N THR A 248 16.07 -3.92 7.26
CA THR A 248 14.84 -4.67 7.54
C THR A 248 13.85 -3.80 8.29
N PHE A 249 12.61 -3.83 7.86
CA PHE A 249 11.52 -3.03 8.38
C PHE A 249 10.42 -3.96 8.86
N LYS A 250 9.74 -3.57 9.93
CA LYS A 250 8.47 -4.18 10.27
C LYS A 250 7.41 -3.53 9.37
N VAL A 251 6.72 -4.35 8.59
CA VAL A 251 5.62 -3.90 7.74
C VAL A 251 4.34 -4.60 8.14
N ARG A 252 3.24 -3.91 7.94
CA ARG A 252 1.89 -4.42 8.09
C ARG A 252 1.14 -4.28 6.78
N LEU A 253 0.25 -5.22 6.48
CA LEU A 253 -0.66 -5.04 5.37
C LEU A 253 -1.53 -3.81 5.66
N ASP A 254 -1.63 -2.86 4.72
CA ASP A 254 -2.46 -1.67 4.85
C ASP A 254 -3.89 -2.11 5.10
N TYR A 255 -4.34 -1.88 6.33
CA TYR A 255 -5.75 -1.87 6.67
C TYR A 255 -5.97 -0.68 7.60
N LEU A 256 -6.55 0.37 7.03
CA LEU A 256 -7.19 1.42 7.80
C LEU A 256 -8.50 0.84 8.30
N THR A 257 -8.53 0.37 9.54
CA THR A 257 -9.75 0.40 10.33
C THR A 257 -10.31 1.82 10.30
N PRO A 258 -11.64 2.03 10.15
CA PRO A 258 -12.21 3.24 10.71
C PRO A 258 -11.82 3.23 12.19
N GLN A 259 -11.23 4.31 12.69
CA GLN A 259 -11.25 4.52 14.14
C GLN A 259 -12.69 4.27 14.57
N ARG A 260 -12.91 3.22 15.36
CA ARG A 260 -14.10 3.20 16.22
C ARG A 260 -13.94 4.47 17.05
N GLY A 261 -14.87 5.41 16.88
CA GLY A 261 -14.97 6.54 17.80
C GLY A 261 -14.87 5.99 19.22
N ALA A 262 -13.90 6.52 19.97
CA ALA A 262 -14.02 6.56 21.42
C ALA A 262 -15.07 7.61 21.77
#